data_AF-A0A645EKE6-F1
#
_entry.id   AF-A0A645EKE6-F1
#
_cell.length_a   1.000
_cell.length_b   1.000
_cell.length_c   1.000
_cell.angle_alpha   90.00
_cell.angle_beta   90.00
_cell.angle_gamma   90.00
#
_symmetry.space_group_name_H-M   'P 1'
#
loop_
_entity.id
_entity.type
_entity.pdbx_description
1 polymer ?
#
loop_
_entity_poly.entity_id
_entity_poly.type
_entity_poly.pdbx_seq_one_letter_code
_entity_poly.pdbx_strand_id
1 'polypeptide(L)' 'MEVTTKAVQLHGGYGYMKDYPLERMYRDAKITEIYEGTSEIHKVVIAREVMKR' A
#
# COMPACT_ATOMS: atom_id res chain seq x y z
N MET A 1 0.73 2.03 -0.73
CA MET A 1 -0.41 2.21 -1.66
C MET A 1 -0.52 3.58 -2.32
N GLU A 2 -0.36 4.70 -1.62
CA GLU A 2 -0.65 6.04 -2.19
C GLU A 2 0.00 6.32 -3.56
N VAL A 3 1.31 6.09 -3.67
CA VAL A 3 2.08 6.38 -4.89
C VAL A 3 1.61 5.52 -6.06
N THR A 4 1.47 4.21 -5.86
CA THR A 4 1.07 3.29 -6.93
C THR A 4 -0.37 3.53 -7.38
N THR A 5 -1.28 3.87 -6.46
CA THR A 5 -2.65 4.27 -6.80
C THR A 5 -2.67 5.53 -7.66
N LYS A 6 -1.94 6.58 -7.27
CA LYS A 6 -1.85 7.83 -8.04
C LYS A 6 -1.22 7.60 -9.41
N ALA A 7 -0.20 6.75 -9.49
CA ALA A 7 0.45 6.42 -10.74
C ALA A 7 -0.49 5.71 -11.71
N VAL A 8 -1.28 4.72 -11.25
CA VAL A 8 -2.29 4.05 -12.08
C VAL A 8 -3.33 5.05 -12.58
N GLN A 9 -3.82 5.94 -11.71
CA GLN A 9 -4.78 6.97 -12.08
C GLN A 9 -4.23 7.93 -13.15
N LEU A 10 -2.96 8.34 -13.04
CA LEU A 10 -2.29 9.22 -14.00
C LEU A 10 -2.16 8.58 -15.39
N HIS A 11 -1.87 7.28 -15.45
CA HIS A 11 -1.71 6.55 -16.71
C HIS A 11 -3.04 6.10 -17.33
N GLY A 12 -4.16 6.30 -16.63
CA GLY A 12 -5.49 5.92 -17.09
C GLY A 12 -5.57 4.43 -17.44
N GLY A 13 -6.23 4.12 -18.56
CA GLY A 13 -6.40 2.73 -19.02
C GLY A 13 -5.09 1.97 -19.20
N TYR A 14 -4.02 2.63 -19.67
CA TYR A 14 -2.71 2.00 -19.85
C TYR A 14 -2.08 1.57 -18.52
N GLY A 15 -2.32 2.31 -17.44
CA GLY A 15 -1.85 1.95 -16.10
C GLY A 15 -2.51 0.70 -15.51
N TYR A 16 -3.63 0.26 -16.10
CA TYR A 16 -4.38 -0.93 -15.68
C TYR A 16 -4.12 -2.15 -16.57
N MET A 17 -3.47 -1.97 -17.72
CA MET A 17 -3.10 -3.06 -18.63
C MET A 17 -1.86 -3.80 -18.12
N LYS A 18 -1.82 -5.12 -18.38
CA LYS A 18 -0.66 -5.97 -18.03
C LYS A 18 0.57 -5.73 -18.91
N ASP A 19 0.43 -4.97 -19.98
CA ASP A 19 1.53 -4.59 -20.88
C ASP A 19 2.53 -3.63 -20.20
N TYR A 20 2.10 -2.95 -19.13
CA TYR A 20 2.94 -2.05 -18.35
C TYR A 20 3.15 -2.61 -16.92
N PRO A 21 4.32 -2.37 -16.30
CA PRO A 21 4.63 -2.92 -14.96
C PRO A 21 3.76 -2.32 -13.85
N LEU A 22 3.05 -1.23 -14.13
CA LEU A 22 2.36 -0.41 -13.14
C LEU A 22 1.26 -1.17 -12.40
N GLU A 23 0.49 -2.01 -13.09
CA GLU A 23 -0.58 -2.81 -12.47
C GLU A 23 -0.01 -3.81 -11.45
N ARG A 24 1.15 -4.39 -11.77
CA ARG A 24 1.85 -5.32 -10.87
C ARG A 24 2.35 -4.59 -9.64
N MET A 25 3.02 -3.46 -9.83
CA MET A 25 3.50 -2.63 -8.71
C MET A 25 2.35 -2.19 -7.80
N TYR A 26 1.18 -1.87 -8.36
CA TYR A 26 -0.02 -1.55 -7.59
C TYR A 26 -0.50 -2.73 -6.73
N ARG A 27 -0.58 -3.94 -7.30
CA ARG A 27 -0.96 -5.15 -6.56
C ARG A 27 0.06 -5.50 -5.47
N ASP A 28 1.34 -5.45 -5.81
CA ASP A 28 2.43 -5.78 -4.88
C ASP A 28 2.48 -4.77 -3.73
N ALA A 29 2.19 -3.49 -3.98
CA ALA A 29 2.11 -2.49 -2.91
C ALA A 29 0.95 -2.71 -1.93
N LYS A 30 -0.05 -3.53 -2.26
CA LYS A 30 -1.20 -3.76 -1.35
C LYS A 30 -0.88 -4.77 -0.27
N ILE A 31 -0.04 -5.76 -0.56
CA ILE A 31 0.33 -6.77 0.44
C ILE A 31 1.05 -6.14 1.63
N THR A 32 1.73 -5.01 1.40
CA THR A 32 2.53 -4.33 2.42
C THR A 32 1.72 -3.75 3.58
N GLU A 33 0.41 -3.66 3.43
CA GLU A 33 -0.48 -3.19 4.49
C GLU A 33 -1.06 -4.35 5.34
N ILE A 34 -0.78 -5.59 4.97
CA ILE A 34 -1.42 -6.80 5.52
C ILE A 34 -0.38 -7.76 6.11
N TYR A 35 0.70 -8.03 5.38
CA TYR A 35 1.72 -8.99 5.81
C TYR A 35 2.64 -8.45 6.90
N GLU A 36 3.26 -9.34 7.69
CA GLU A 36 4.16 -9.01 8.81
C GLU A 36 3.54 -8.11 9.90
N GLY A 37 2.21 -8.01 9.91
CA GLY A 37 1.46 -7.10 10.75
C GLY A 37 0.63 -6.16 9.89
N THR A 38 -0.68 -6.16 10.09
CA THR A 38 -1.53 -5.20 9.38
C THR A 38 -1.21 -3.79 9.83
N SER A 39 -1.51 -2.80 8.99
CA SER A 39 -1.36 -1.38 9.34
C SER A 39 -2.03 -1.02 10.67
N GLU A 40 -3.16 -1.67 11.01
CA GLU A 40 -3.84 -1.46 12.30
C GLU A 40 -3.10 -2.05 13.48
N ILE A 41 -2.47 -3.23 13.33
CA ILE A 41 -1.63 -3.81 14.39
C ILE A 41 -0.44 -2.90 14.67
N HIS A 42 0.23 -2.38 13.63
CA HIS A 42 1.32 -1.42 13.81
C HIS A 42 0.85 -0.15 14.54
N LYS A 43 -0.32 0.41 14.18
CA LYS A 43 -0.90 1.55 14.90
C LYS A 43 -1.15 1.24 16.38
N VAL A 44 -1.67 0.06 16.70
CA VAL A 44 -1.89 -0.38 18.10
C VAL A 44 -0.56 -0.48 18.87
N VAL A 45 0.48 -1.07 18.26
CA VAL A 45 1.82 -1.18 18.87
C VAL A 45 2.41 0.21 19.14
N ILE A 46 2.35 1.10 18.15
CA ILE A 46 2.81 2.49 18.30
C ILE A 46 2.02 3.21 19.40
N ALA A 47 0.69 3.11 19.38
CA ALA A 47 -0.17 3.76 20.37
C ALA A 47 0.14 3.28 21.79
N ARG A 48 0.35 1.97 21.99
CA ARG A 48 0.74 1.40 23.29
C ARG A 48 2.07 1.97 23.78
N GLU A 49 3.04 2.13 22.90
CA GLU A 49 4.36 2.64 23.27
C GLU A 49 4.30 4.14 23.59
N VAL A 50 3.57 4.94 22.79
CA VAL A 50 3.38 6.37 23.04
C VAL A 50 2.57 6.64 24.31
N MET A 51 1.64 5.75 24.67
CA MET A 51 0.78 5.90 25.86
C MET A 51 1.35 5.28 27.14
N LYS A 52 2.52 4.63 27.09
CA LYS A 52 3.20 4.17 28.30
C LYS A 52 3.63 5.38 29.13
N ARG A 53 3.14 5.45 30.36
CA ARG A 53 3.67 6.31 31.42
C ARG A 53 4.87 5.64 32.08
#